data_AF-A0A353C7N0-F1
#
_entry.id   AF-A0A353C7N0-F1
#
_cell.length_a   1.000
_cell.length_b   1.000
_cell.length_c   1.000
_cell.angle_alpha   90.00
_cell.angle_beta   90.00
_cell.angle_gamma   90.00
#
_symmetry.space_group_name_H-M   'P 1'
#
loop_
_entity.id
_entity.type
_entity.pdbx_description
1 polymer ?
#
loop_
_entity_poly.entity_id
_entity_poly.type
_entity_poly.pdbx_seq_one_letter_code
_entity_poly.pdbx_strand_id
1 'polypeptide(L)'
;KKKGEVKTLEESATSSDQLVVDIYSSGHDPGFRIPTTGFDFSCLGNEKGLLAADNLEKLLRLIEVRCPDASIDRSYRENRSLLDLVWEPERTRHSAGFQRSGFGRKDLAHVDTTNNLEQFTRYSRMLRHLK
;
A
#
# COMPACT_ATOMS: atom_id res chain seq x y z
N LYS A 1 -10.69 48.01 2.64
CA LYS A 1 -9.94 46.73 2.65
C LYS A 1 -10.92 45.60 2.35
N LYS A 2 -11.00 45.09 1.12
CA LYS A 2 -11.85 43.93 0.76
C LYS A 2 -11.10 42.66 1.15
N LYS A 3 -11.67 41.88 2.07
CA LYS A 3 -11.19 40.55 2.47
C LYS A 3 -11.44 39.64 1.26
N GLY A 4 -10.39 39.23 0.55
CA GLY A 4 -10.51 38.29 -0.56
C GLY A 4 -11.01 36.94 -0.02
N GLU A 5 -12.12 36.45 -0.54
CA GLU A 5 -12.57 35.08 -0.33
C GLU A 5 -11.47 34.12 -0.81
N VAL A 6 -10.94 33.32 0.11
CA VAL A 6 -10.10 32.17 -0.24
C VAL A 6 -11.07 31.07 -0.63
N LYS A 7 -11.09 30.71 -1.92
CA LYS A 7 -11.90 29.62 -2.44
C LYS A 7 -11.06 28.34 -2.32
N THR A 8 -11.51 27.38 -1.54
CA THR A 8 -10.88 26.06 -1.43
C THR A 8 -11.16 25.33 -2.75
N LEU A 9 -10.24 25.39 -3.71
CA LEU A 9 -10.56 24.99 -5.09
C LEU A 9 -10.02 23.61 -5.47
N GLU A 10 -9.02 23.05 -4.78
CA GLU A 10 -8.48 21.74 -5.15
C GLU A 10 -8.18 20.84 -3.94
N GLU A 11 -8.97 19.77 -3.84
CA GLU A 11 -8.73 18.61 -2.99
C GLU A 11 -8.32 17.46 -3.92
N SER A 12 -7.08 17.00 -3.80
CA SER A 12 -6.58 15.85 -4.55
C SER A 12 -6.51 14.66 -3.61
N ALA A 13 -7.10 13.53 -4.01
CA ALA A 13 -7.00 12.28 -3.27
C ALA A 13 -6.07 11.31 -4.01
N THR A 14 -5.07 10.80 -3.31
CA THR A 14 -4.16 9.76 -3.81
C THR A 14 -4.34 8.50 -2.98
N SER A 15 -4.68 7.39 -3.63
CA SER A 15 -4.67 6.07 -2.98
C SER A 15 -3.39 5.34 -3.36
N SER A 16 -2.60 4.92 -2.37
CA SER A 16 -1.44 4.06 -2.58
C SER A 16 -1.73 2.69 -1.98
N ASP A 17 -2.08 1.75 -2.84
CA ASP A 17 -2.14 0.34 -2.45
C ASP A 17 -0.72 -0.21 -2.47
N GLN A 18 -0.15 -0.41 -1.29
CA GLN A 18 1.16 -1.02 -1.15
C GLN A 18 1.06 -2.49 -1.56
N LEU A 19 1.79 -2.86 -2.61
CA LEU A 19 1.97 -4.25 -3.00
C LEU A 19 3.11 -4.84 -2.16
N VAL A 20 2.72 -5.66 -1.18
CA VAL A 20 3.61 -6.31 -0.22
C VAL A 20 3.23 -7.78 -0.04
N VAL A 21 4.21 -8.60 0.33
CA VAL A 21 4.02 -10.01 0.71
C VAL A 21 4.64 -10.23 2.08
N ASP A 22 3.93 -10.88 2.98
CA ASP A 22 4.47 -11.37 4.25
C ASP A 22 4.71 -12.88 4.17
N ILE A 23 5.87 -13.31 4.65
CA ILE A 23 6.30 -14.70 4.72
C ILE A 23 6.57 -15.03 6.17
N TYR A 24 5.90 -16.06 6.66
CA TYR A 24 6.06 -16.57 8.02
C TYR A 24 6.67 -17.96 7.99
N SER A 25 7.63 -18.21 8.89
CA SER A 25 8.18 -19.55 9.13
C SER A 25 8.15 -19.86 10.63
N SER A 26 8.21 -21.16 10.95
CA SER A 26 8.33 -21.60 12.34
C SER A 26 9.62 -21.06 12.97
N GLY A 27 9.49 -20.29 14.05
CA GLY A 27 10.62 -19.73 14.79
C GLY A 27 11.09 -18.35 14.33
N HIS A 28 10.42 -17.73 13.37
CA HIS A 28 10.74 -16.36 12.92
C HIS A 28 9.50 -15.47 13.06
N ASP A 29 9.43 -14.71 14.16
CA ASP A 29 8.39 -13.73 14.47
C ASP A 29 9.08 -12.36 14.61
N PRO A 30 8.69 -11.30 13.87
CA PRO A 30 7.43 -11.08 13.14
C PRO A 30 7.38 -11.60 11.68
N GLY A 31 8.25 -12.52 11.28
CA GLY A 31 8.34 -13.00 9.89
C GLY A 31 9.13 -12.04 8.99
N PHE A 32 9.03 -12.24 7.67
CA PHE A 32 9.69 -11.44 6.65
C PHE A 32 8.67 -10.71 5.78
N ARG A 33 8.97 -9.47 5.40
CA ARG A 33 8.16 -8.69 4.47
C ARG A 33 8.94 -8.35 3.20
N ILE A 34 8.30 -8.55 2.06
CA ILE A 34 8.82 -8.23 0.74
C ILE A 34 7.98 -7.08 0.16
N PRO A 35 8.47 -5.83 0.19
CA PRO A 35 7.84 -4.72 -0.52
C PRO A 35 8.21 -4.72 -2.00
N THR A 36 7.37 -4.14 -2.86
CA THR A 36 7.75 -3.87 -4.27
C THR A 36 8.88 -2.85 -4.39
N THR A 37 8.96 -1.90 -3.46
CA THR A 37 10.00 -0.87 -3.44
C THR A 37 11.21 -1.32 -2.64
N GLY A 38 12.41 -1.25 -3.24
CA GLY A 38 13.67 -1.52 -2.54
C GLY A 38 14.03 -3.00 -2.37
N PHE A 39 13.19 -3.94 -2.84
CA PHE A 39 13.53 -5.36 -2.88
C PHE A 39 14.27 -5.71 -4.17
N ASP A 40 15.30 -6.56 -4.06
CA ASP A 40 16.02 -7.06 -5.23
C ASP A 40 15.39 -8.36 -5.78
N PHE A 41 14.74 -8.23 -6.93
CA PHE A 41 14.14 -9.35 -7.66
C PHE A 41 15.13 -10.11 -8.56
N SER A 42 16.45 -9.97 -8.38
CA SER A 42 17.49 -10.69 -9.15
C SER A 42 17.34 -12.21 -9.08
N CYS A 43 16.75 -12.75 -8.00
CA CYS A 43 16.43 -14.17 -7.85
C CYS A 43 15.50 -14.74 -8.94
N LEU A 44 14.78 -13.88 -9.68
CA LEU A 44 13.95 -14.29 -10.82
C LEU A 44 14.78 -14.58 -12.09
N GLY A 45 16.06 -14.21 -12.13
CA GLY A 45 16.92 -14.40 -13.29
C GLY A 45 16.31 -13.82 -14.57
N ASN A 46 16.21 -14.65 -15.61
CA ASN A 46 15.66 -14.27 -16.92
C ASN A 46 14.17 -13.93 -16.89
N GLU A 47 13.43 -14.35 -15.85
CA GLU A 47 12.02 -14.03 -15.69
C GLU A 47 11.80 -12.62 -15.12
N LYS A 48 12.85 -11.94 -14.64
CA LYS A 48 12.75 -10.59 -14.08
C LYS A 48 12.27 -9.60 -15.16
N GLY A 49 11.11 -8.99 -14.92
CA GLY A 49 10.56 -7.91 -15.73
C GLY A 49 10.97 -6.51 -15.24
N LEU A 50 10.50 -5.50 -15.96
CA LEU A 50 10.75 -4.09 -15.64
C LEU A 50 9.89 -3.58 -14.47
N LEU A 51 8.67 -4.10 -14.32
CA LEU A 51 7.71 -3.66 -13.32
C LEU A 51 7.88 -4.47 -12.02
N ALA A 52 8.08 -3.79 -10.89
CA ALA A 52 8.22 -4.43 -9.59
C ALA A 52 6.95 -5.20 -9.17
N ALA A 53 5.77 -4.72 -9.55
CA ALA A 53 4.50 -5.42 -9.32
C ALA A 53 4.48 -6.80 -10.00
N ASP A 54 4.85 -6.85 -11.28
CA ASP A 54 4.91 -8.12 -12.04
C ASP A 54 5.97 -9.06 -11.46
N ASN A 55 7.10 -8.50 -11.00
CA ASN A 55 8.16 -9.27 -10.37
C ASN A 55 7.71 -9.88 -9.03
N LEU A 56 6.89 -9.19 -8.26
CA LEU A 56 6.32 -9.73 -7.03
C LEU A 56 5.39 -10.92 -7.30
N GLU A 57 4.54 -10.82 -8.33
CA GLU A 57 3.67 -11.93 -8.75
C GLU A 57 4.48 -13.14 -9.26
N LYS A 58 5.55 -12.90 -10.02
CA LYS A 58 6.48 -13.96 -10.47
C LYS A 58 7.21 -14.61 -9.30
N LEU A 59 7.64 -13.82 -8.32
CA LEU A 59 8.27 -14.32 -7.11
C LEU A 59 7.31 -15.20 -6.31
N LEU A 60 6.06 -14.78 -6.15
CA LEU A 60 5.03 -15.59 -5.50
C LEU A 60 4.89 -16.94 -6.20
N ARG A 61 4.72 -16.96 -7.52
CA ARG A 61 4.64 -18.22 -8.31
C ARG A 61 5.87 -19.11 -8.09
N LEU A 62 7.07 -18.52 -8.08
CA LEU A 62 8.30 -19.26 -7.81
C LEU A 62 8.27 -19.90 -6.41
N ILE A 63 7.79 -19.18 -5.40
CA ILE A 63 7.63 -19.70 -4.03
C ILE A 63 6.61 -20.86 -4.02
N GLU A 64 5.46 -20.75 -4.68
CA GLU A 64 4.47 -21.85 -4.68
C GLU A 64 5.04 -23.13 -5.31
N VAL A 65 5.80 -22.98 -6.41
CA VAL A 65 6.44 -24.11 -7.09
C VAL A 65 7.53 -24.75 -6.22
N ARG A 66 8.28 -23.94 -5.48
CA ARG A 66 9.41 -24.41 -4.64
C ARG A 66 8.97 -24.90 -3.27
N CYS A 67 7.83 -24.44 -2.78
CA CYS A 67 7.30 -24.72 -1.46
C CYS A 67 5.83 -25.19 -1.59
N PRO A 68 5.58 -26.39 -2.15
CA PRO A 68 4.23 -26.89 -2.38
C PRO A 68 3.42 -27.08 -1.08
N ASP A 69 4.11 -27.28 0.05
CA ASP A 69 3.50 -27.44 1.36
C ASP A 69 3.20 -26.09 2.07
N ALA A 70 3.52 -24.95 1.45
CA ALA A 70 3.27 -23.64 2.04
C ALA A 70 1.78 -23.28 2.01
N SER A 71 1.25 -22.76 3.13
CA SER A 71 -0.09 -22.17 3.17
C SER A 71 -0.04 -20.76 2.57
N ILE A 72 -0.82 -20.53 1.51
CA ILE A 72 -0.86 -19.25 0.81
C ILE A 72 -2.23 -18.62 1.03
N ASP A 73 -2.22 -17.37 1.51
CA ASP A 73 -3.42 -16.56 1.67
C ASP A 73 -3.44 -15.41 0.68
N ARG A 74 -4.48 -15.33 -0.14
CA ARG A 74 -4.72 -14.23 -1.09
C ARG A 74 -6.01 -13.45 -0.77
N SER A 75 -6.69 -13.83 0.31
CA SER A 75 -8.04 -13.37 0.63
C SER A 75 -8.07 -11.93 1.17
N TYR A 76 -6.92 -11.31 1.45
CA TYR A 76 -6.86 -9.90 1.85
C TYR A 76 -7.61 -8.97 0.88
N ARG A 77 -7.41 -9.15 -0.43
CA ARG A 77 -8.04 -8.28 -1.45
C ARG A 77 -9.56 -8.40 -1.43
N GLU A 78 -10.07 -9.60 -1.20
CA GLU A 78 -11.51 -9.91 -1.15
C GLU A 78 -12.14 -9.41 0.15
N ASN A 79 -11.39 -9.50 1.26
CA ASN A 79 -11.87 -9.13 2.59
C ASN A 79 -11.67 -7.64 2.92
N ARG A 80 -10.99 -6.87 2.07
CA ARG A 80 -10.64 -5.46 2.34
C ARG A 80 -11.85 -4.60 2.77
N SER A 81 -12.97 -4.73 2.07
CA SER A 81 -14.20 -3.98 2.38
C SER A 81 -14.79 -4.33 3.75
N LEU A 82 -14.61 -5.57 4.21
CA LEU A 82 -15.00 -5.99 5.56
C LEU A 82 -13.99 -5.50 6.60
N LEU A 83 -12.70 -5.53 6.26
CA LEU A 83 -11.62 -5.02 7.13
C LEU A 83 -11.74 -3.52 7.36
N ASP A 84 -12.25 -2.75 6.39
CA ASP A 84 -12.49 -1.31 6.54
C ASP A 84 -13.42 -0.98 7.73
N LEU A 85 -14.29 -1.91 8.15
CA LEU A 85 -15.20 -1.72 9.29
C LEU A 85 -14.50 -1.81 10.66
N VAL A 86 -13.35 -2.47 10.72
CA VAL A 86 -12.67 -2.80 11.99
C VAL A 86 -11.27 -2.17 12.05
N TRP A 87 -10.59 -2.13 10.91
CA TRP A 87 -9.26 -1.55 10.74
C TRP A 87 -9.28 -0.62 9.54
N GLU A 88 -9.70 0.62 9.76
CA GLU A 88 -9.66 1.64 8.71
C GLU A 88 -8.24 1.80 8.13
N PRO A 89 -8.11 2.00 6.80
CA PRO A 89 -6.82 2.30 6.19
C PRO A 89 -6.29 3.64 6.70
N GLU A 90 -4.97 3.77 6.73
CA GLU A 90 -4.32 5.00 7.18
C GLU A 90 -4.65 6.13 6.20
N ARG A 91 -5.15 7.26 6.73
CA ARG A 91 -5.47 8.45 5.95
C ARG A 91 -4.64 9.63 6.46
N THR A 92 -3.79 10.16 5.60
CA THR A 92 -2.95 11.30 5.93
C THR A 92 -3.33 12.48 5.05
N ARG A 93 -3.76 13.57 5.67
CA ARG A 93 -4.06 14.83 4.98
C ARG A 93 -2.86 15.75 5.03
N HIS A 94 -2.28 16.05 3.88
CA HIS A 94 -1.23 17.04 3.74
C HIS A 94 -1.82 18.33 3.15
N SER A 95 -1.60 19.48 3.81
CA SER A 95 -1.85 20.77 3.16
C SER A 95 -0.74 21.04 2.16
N ALA A 96 -1.05 21.10 0.87
CA ALA A 96 -0.11 21.48 -0.19
C ALA A 96 0.17 22.99 -0.22
N GLY A 97 -0.34 23.75 0.76
CA GLY A 97 -0.10 25.17 0.92
C GLY A 97 -0.93 26.02 -0.04
N PHE A 98 -0.58 27.31 -0.13
CA PHE A 98 -1.22 28.23 -1.07
C PHE A 98 -0.62 28.07 -2.47
N GLN A 99 -1.42 27.64 -3.43
CA GLN A 99 -1.06 27.68 -4.85
C GLN A 99 -1.68 28.92 -5.51
N ARG A 100 -0.95 29.52 -6.46
CA ARG A 100 -1.47 30.61 -7.28
C ARG A 100 -2.19 30.02 -8.48
N SER A 101 -3.52 29.98 -8.45
CA SER A 101 -4.30 29.93 -9.68
C SER A 101 -4.25 31.32 -10.33
N GLY A 102 -4.29 31.40 -11.66
CA GLY A 102 -3.97 32.61 -12.42
C GLY A 102 -4.64 33.93 -11.98
N PHE A 103 -4.08 35.04 -12.45
CA PHE A 103 -4.49 36.44 -12.21
C PHE A 103 -5.01 36.74 -10.79
N GLY A 104 -4.10 36.66 -9.81
CA GLY A 104 -4.28 37.26 -8.48
C GLY A 104 -5.06 36.42 -7.46
N ARG A 105 -5.45 35.18 -7.79
CA ARG A 105 -6.10 34.26 -6.85
C ARG A 105 -5.07 33.39 -6.11
N LYS A 106 -5.40 33.05 -4.86
CA LYS A 106 -4.62 32.14 -4.01
C LYS A 106 -5.58 31.06 -3.55
N ASP A 107 -5.31 29.82 -3.94
CA ASP A 107 -6.11 28.67 -3.57
C ASP A 107 -5.32 27.83 -2.56
N LEU A 108 -6.02 27.29 -1.57
CA LEU A 108 -5.44 26.36 -0.60
C LEU A 108 -5.64 24.95 -1.17
N ALA A 109 -4.54 24.24 -1.42
CA ALA A 109 -4.58 22.87 -1.93
C ALA A 109 -4.42 21.86 -0.78
N HIS A 110 -5.22 20.80 -0.80
CA HIS A 110 -5.12 19.67 0.11
C HIS A 110 -4.87 18.38 -0.66
N VAL A 111 -3.97 17.55 -0.14
CA VAL A 111 -3.70 16.21 -0.67
C VAL A 111 -4.02 15.19 0.42
N ASP A 112 -5.06 14.40 0.19
CA ASP A 112 -5.43 13.29 1.06
C ASP A 112 -4.78 12.01 0.52
N THR A 113 -3.94 11.36 1.32
CA THR A 113 -3.28 10.10 0.98
C THR A 113 -3.91 8.97 1.77
N THR A 114 -4.39 7.93 1.09
CA THR A 114 -4.87 6.69 1.73
C THR A 114 -3.87 5.57 1.51
N ASN A 115 -3.49 4.86 2.57
CA ASN A 115 -2.54 3.76 2.58
C ASN A 115 -3.12 2.52 3.26
N ASN A 116 -2.99 1.36 2.62
CA ASN A 116 -3.50 0.08 3.12
C ASN A 116 -2.48 -0.71 3.97
N LEU A 117 -1.26 -0.22 4.15
CA LEU A 117 -0.15 -0.97 4.75
C LEU A 117 -0.42 -1.40 6.20
N GLU A 118 -0.96 -0.51 7.01
CA GLU A 118 -1.25 -0.81 8.42
C GLU A 118 -2.43 -1.80 8.54
N GLN A 119 -3.47 -1.62 7.72
CA GLN A 119 -4.59 -2.56 7.61
C GLN A 119 -4.10 -3.96 7.20
N PHE A 120 -3.25 -4.05 6.16
CA PHE A 120 -2.62 -5.30 5.74
C PHE A 120 -1.77 -5.93 6.85
N THR A 121 -0.99 -5.12 7.57
CA THR A 121 -0.13 -5.61 8.66
C THR A 121 -0.94 -6.25 9.77
N ARG A 122 -2.07 -5.64 10.16
CA ARG A 122 -2.98 -6.21 11.16
C ARG A 122 -3.62 -7.50 10.68
N TYR A 123 -4.11 -7.52 9.44
CA TYR A 123 -4.67 -8.73 8.82
C TYR A 123 -3.67 -9.88 8.80
N SER A 124 -2.47 -9.62 8.29
CA SER A 124 -1.40 -10.61 8.12
C SER A 124 -0.97 -11.21 9.47
N ARG A 125 -0.75 -10.37 10.48
CA ARG A 125 -0.40 -10.81 11.84
C ARG A 125 -1.54 -11.57 12.53
N MET A 126 -2.79 -11.12 12.38
CA MET A 126 -3.95 -11.85 12.91
C MET A 126 -4.01 -13.26 12.31
N LEU A 127 -3.89 -13.37 10.99
CA LEU A 127 -3.94 -14.65 10.30
C LEU A 127 -2.83 -15.59 10.77
N ARG A 128 -1.63 -15.05 11.03
CA ARG A 128 -0.51 -15.81 11.60
C ARG A 128 -0.80 -16.37 12.99
N HIS A 129 -1.55 -15.66 13.83
CA HIS A 129 -1.93 -16.16 15.16
C HIS A 129 -3.09 -17.17 15.12
N LEU A 130 -3.88 -17.19 14.05
CA LEU A 130 -4.99 -18.12 13.87
C LEU A 130 -4.57 -19.44 13.18
N LYS A 131 -3.40 -19.48 12.56
CA LYS A 131 -2.83 -20.63 11.85
C LYS A 131 -1.61 -21.21 12.57
#